data_AF-A0A066VFJ6-F1
#
_entry.id   AF-A0A066VFJ6-F1
#
_cell.length_a   1.000
_cell.length_b   1.000
_cell.length_c   1.000
_cell.angle_alpha   90.00
_cell.angle_beta   90.00
_cell.angle_gamma   90.00
#
_symmetry.space_group_name_H-M   'P 1'
#
loop_
_entity.id
_entity.type
_entity.pdbx_description
1 polymer ?
#
loop_
_entity_poly.entity_id
_entity_poly.type
_entity_poly.pdbx_seq_one_letter_code
_entity_poly.pdbx_strand_id
1 'polypeptide(L)'
;MEPLPLPPAELKALTPFIQRSNELLKADPIMSYWCTFYAAQQGISAKRQDKESTEMLMKVLDSLEVRKIALKQQPAITDDTIGNAYVENFALKVFVGADNEDRTGKATRNTAKKFIAASNFLELLKLFGDLKPEIEEKVKYAKWKAGDIAKAFREGRTPQPGPPGGLESE
;
A
#
# COMPACT_ATOMS: atom_id res chain seq x y z
N MET A 1 0.92 11.42 17.00
CA MET A 1 0.28 11.25 15.67
C MET A 1 -0.94 10.37 15.85
N GLU A 2 -2.09 10.87 15.44
CA GLU A 2 -3.38 10.18 15.58
C GLU A 2 -3.76 9.46 14.29
N PRO A 3 -4.56 8.37 14.36
CA PRO A 3 -5.09 7.71 13.18
C PRO A 3 -6.05 8.61 12.40
N LEU A 4 -5.91 8.59 11.08
CA LEU A 4 -6.81 9.29 10.17
C LEU A 4 -8.16 8.56 10.09
N PRO A 5 -9.29 9.28 10.00
CA PRO A 5 -10.59 8.66 9.81
C PRO A 5 -10.69 8.01 8.43
N LEU A 6 -11.68 7.12 8.24
CA LEU A 6 -11.95 6.57 6.92
C LEU A 6 -12.48 7.69 5.99
N PRO A 7 -12.04 7.72 4.71
CA PRO A 7 -12.52 8.70 3.75
C PRO A 7 -14.03 8.56 3.43
N PRO A 8 -14.70 9.64 3.01
CA PRO A 8 -16.06 9.58 2.46
C PRO A 8 -16.10 8.80 1.14
N ALA A 9 -17.30 8.46 0.66
CA ALA A 9 -17.50 7.60 -0.52
C ALA A 9 -16.84 8.17 -1.79
N GLU A 10 -16.87 9.49 -1.91
CA GLU A 10 -16.27 10.31 -2.96
C GLU A 10 -14.75 10.19 -3.00
N LEU A 11 -14.12 9.86 -1.87
CA LEU A 11 -12.69 9.66 -1.69
C LEU A 11 -12.35 8.21 -1.33
N LYS A 12 -13.19 7.23 -1.70
CA LYS A 12 -12.96 5.80 -1.40
C LYS A 12 -11.62 5.26 -1.92
N ALA A 13 -11.04 5.90 -2.93
CA ALA A 13 -9.73 5.53 -3.48
C ALA A 13 -8.58 5.77 -2.48
N LEU A 14 -8.77 6.63 -1.48
CA LEU A 14 -7.78 6.91 -0.44
C LEU A 14 -7.77 5.82 0.64
N THR A 15 -8.88 5.10 0.80
CA THR A 15 -9.10 4.13 1.89
C THR A 15 -7.94 3.13 2.05
N PRO A 16 -7.41 2.48 1.00
CA PRO A 16 -6.34 1.52 1.16
C PRO A 16 -5.09 2.13 1.81
N PHE A 17 -4.72 3.35 1.41
CA PHE A 17 -3.51 4.04 1.86
C PHE A 17 -3.69 4.65 3.25
N ILE A 18 -4.88 5.16 3.56
CA ILE A 18 -5.23 5.62 4.91
C ILE A 18 -5.17 4.45 5.91
N GLN A 19 -5.73 3.30 5.54
CA GLN A 19 -5.65 2.11 6.38
C GLN A 19 -4.21 1.63 6.58
N ARG A 20 -3.40 1.57 5.51
CA ARG A 20 -1.98 1.23 5.61
C ARG A 20 -1.21 2.21 6.51
N SER A 21 -1.47 3.51 6.35
CA SER A 21 -0.89 4.56 7.18
C SER A 21 -1.19 4.31 8.66
N ASN A 22 -2.47 4.08 8.99
CA ASN A 22 -2.92 3.85 10.36
C ASN A 22 -2.31 2.58 10.99
N GLU A 23 -2.20 1.49 10.23
CA GLU A 23 -1.57 0.25 10.71
C GLU A 23 -0.09 0.43 11.04
N LEU A 24 0.61 1.28 10.28
CA LEU A 24 2.05 1.50 10.42
C LEU A 24 2.42 2.68 11.32
N LEU A 25 1.45 3.42 11.85
CA LEU A 25 1.64 4.62 12.68
C LEU A 25 2.76 4.51 13.72
N LYS A 26 2.80 3.39 14.43
CA LYS A 26 3.80 3.11 15.48
C LYS A 26 4.91 2.18 15.00
N ALA A 27 4.57 1.19 14.18
CA ALA A 27 5.48 0.13 13.77
C ALA A 27 6.52 0.62 12.74
N ASP A 28 6.11 1.49 11.83
CA ASP A 28 6.97 2.10 10.81
C ASP A 28 6.45 3.51 10.47
N PRO A 29 6.86 4.54 11.24
CA PRO A 29 6.43 5.91 11.00
C PRO A 29 6.80 6.47 9.62
N ILE A 30 7.89 5.97 9.00
CA ILE A 30 8.35 6.38 7.67
C ILE A 30 7.40 5.85 6.60
N MET A 31 7.05 4.57 6.62
CA MET A 31 6.03 4.04 5.71
C MET A 31 4.66 4.67 5.96
N SER A 32 4.33 4.94 7.22
CA SER A 32 3.09 5.64 7.58
C SER A 32 3.04 7.04 6.96
N TYR A 33 4.17 7.77 6.94
CA TYR A 33 4.31 9.03 6.20
C TYR A 33 4.07 8.84 4.69
N TRP A 34 4.76 7.91 4.04
CA TRP A 34 4.64 7.71 2.58
C TRP A 34 3.23 7.28 2.15
N CYS A 35 2.55 6.44 2.95
CA CYS A 35 1.14 6.11 2.74
C CYS A 35 0.24 7.36 2.82
N THR A 36 0.51 8.24 3.80
CA THR A 36 -0.25 9.49 3.99
C THR A 36 0.02 10.47 2.85
N PHE A 37 1.26 10.55 2.38
CA PHE A 37 1.63 11.43 1.28
C PHE A 37 0.97 11.00 -0.03
N TYR A 38 0.97 9.71 -0.34
CA TYR A 38 0.25 9.21 -1.52
C TYR A 38 -1.26 9.43 -1.40
N ALA A 39 -1.85 9.21 -0.22
CA ALA A 39 -3.26 9.53 0.00
C ALA A 39 -3.58 11.02 -0.23
N ALA A 40 -2.69 11.93 0.17
CA ALA A 40 -2.83 13.36 -0.08
C ALA A 40 -2.78 13.67 -1.58
N GLN A 41 -1.80 13.13 -2.32
CA GLN A 41 -1.67 13.33 -3.76
C GLN A 41 -2.91 12.82 -4.52
N GLN A 42 -3.43 11.65 -4.14
CA GLN A 42 -4.64 11.09 -4.71
C GLN A 42 -5.88 11.94 -4.37
N GLY A 43 -5.98 12.44 -3.14
CA GLY A 43 -7.05 13.34 -2.71
C GLY A 43 -7.09 14.65 -3.47
N ILE A 44 -5.92 15.28 -3.68
CA ILE A 44 -5.80 16.50 -4.50
C ILE A 44 -6.20 16.21 -5.96
N SER A 45 -5.74 15.09 -6.50
CA SER A 45 -6.01 14.67 -7.88
C SER A 45 -7.48 14.34 -8.13
N ALA A 46 -8.24 13.97 -7.09
CA ALA A 46 -9.66 13.67 -7.18
C ALA A 46 -10.54 14.91 -7.45
N LYS A 47 -10.01 16.13 -7.25
CA LYS A 47 -10.68 17.42 -7.53
C LYS A 47 -12.12 17.50 -6.98
N ARG A 48 -12.36 16.89 -5.82
CA ARG A 48 -13.66 16.94 -5.13
C ARG A 48 -13.77 18.24 -4.34
N GLN A 49 -14.92 18.90 -4.43
CA GLN A 49 -15.17 20.22 -3.83
C GLN A 49 -16.32 20.20 -2.82
N ASP A 50 -16.96 19.04 -2.61
CA ASP A 50 -17.94 18.90 -1.55
C ASP A 50 -17.29 19.07 -0.17
N LYS A 51 -18.11 19.48 0.79
CA LYS A 51 -17.65 19.82 2.15
C LYS A 51 -16.93 18.66 2.82
N GLU A 52 -17.49 17.44 2.74
CA GLU A 52 -16.93 16.26 3.39
C GLU A 52 -15.57 15.85 2.80
N SER A 53 -15.45 15.85 1.48
CA SER A 53 -14.18 15.57 0.81
C SER A 53 -13.11 16.62 1.13
N THR A 54 -13.50 17.90 1.18
CA THR A 54 -12.59 19.00 1.53
C THR A 54 -12.11 18.87 2.99
N GLU A 55 -13.02 18.61 3.92
CA GLU A 55 -12.68 18.35 5.33
C GLU A 55 -11.77 17.14 5.51
N MET A 56 -12.02 16.06 4.78
CA MET A 56 -11.15 14.89 4.79
C MET A 56 -9.75 15.23 4.26
N LEU A 57 -9.65 15.94 3.13
CA LEU A 57 -8.36 16.30 2.55
C LEU A 57 -7.55 17.21 3.48
N MET A 58 -8.19 18.18 4.13
CA MET A 58 -7.52 19.02 5.15
C MET A 58 -6.93 18.17 6.27
N LYS A 59 -7.68 17.21 6.84
CA LYS A 59 -7.17 16.30 7.87
C LYS A 59 -5.96 15.48 7.40
N VAL A 60 -5.98 15.01 6.15
CA VAL A 60 -4.86 14.25 5.56
C VAL A 60 -3.62 15.13 5.43
N LEU A 61 -3.77 16.37 4.93
CA LEU A 61 -2.68 17.34 4.79
C LEU A 61 -2.10 17.77 6.14
N ASP A 62 -2.94 18.05 7.13
CA ASP A 62 -2.50 18.38 8.49
C ASP A 62 -1.70 17.23 9.12
N SER A 63 -2.19 15.99 8.97
CA SER A 63 -1.47 14.80 9.43
C SER A 63 -0.13 14.62 8.72
N LEU A 64 -0.09 14.86 7.40
CA LEU A 64 1.12 14.79 6.60
C LEU A 64 2.18 15.80 7.09
N GLU A 65 1.78 17.04 7.38
CA GLU A 65 2.69 18.08 7.85
C GLU A 65 3.26 17.73 9.23
N VAL A 66 2.41 17.28 10.17
CA VAL A 66 2.87 16.82 11.50
C VAL A 66 3.89 15.69 11.38
N ARG A 67 3.64 14.72 10.48
CA ARG A 67 4.56 13.59 10.22
C ARG A 67 5.88 14.07 9.64
N LYS A 68 5.82 14.97 8.66
CA LYS A 68 7.00 15.54 8.01
C LYS A 68 7.90 16.25 9.02
N ILE A 69 7.32 17.08 9.89
CA ILE A 69 8.05 17.78 10.95
C ILE A 69 8.68 16.77 11.93
N ALA A 70 7.93 15.76 12.36
CA ALA A 70 8.41 14.76 13.30
C ALA A 70 9.56 13.90 12.73
N LEU A 71 9.58 13.67 11.42
CA LEU A 71 10.56 12.82 10.74
C LEU A 71 11.58 13.60 9.91
N LYS A 72 11.67 14.93 10.07
CA LYS A 72 12.50 15.83 9.23
C LYS A 72 14.01 15.54 9.23
N GLN A 73 14.50 14.71 10.14
CA GLN A 73 15.91 14.29 10.21
C GLN A 73 16.15 12.91 9.57
N GLN A 74 15.09 12.21 9.16
CA GLN A 74 15.18 10.89 8.56
C GLN A 74 15.53 11.03 7.07
N PRO A 75 16.67 10.45 6.61
CA PRO A 75 17.06 10.55 5.19
C PRO A 75 16.00 9.99 4.23
N ALA A 76 15.28 8.94 4.65
CA ALA A 76 14.16 8.37 3.91
C ALA A 76 12.91 9.28 3.79
N ILE A 77 12.97 10.51 4.30
CA ILE A 77 11.95 11.57 4.18
C ILE A 77 12.52 12.79 3.47
N THR A 78 13.80 13.09 3.66
CA THR A 78 14.44 14.31 3.13
C THR A 78 15.13 14.11 1.78
N ASP A 79 15.38 12.87 1.38
CA ASP A 79 16.02 12.50 0.13
C ASP A 79 15.13 11.51 -0.63
N ASP A 80 14.67 11.90 -1.82
CA ASP A 80 13.75 11.09 -2.63
C ASP A 80 14.37 9.77 -3.09
N THR A 81 15.70 9.72 -3.30
CA THR A 81 16.40 8.48 -3.69
C THR A 81 16.38 7.49 -2.54
N ILE A 82 16.67 7.96 -1.32
CA ILE A 82 16.63 7.13 -0.12
C ILE A 82 15.18 6.74 0.21
N GLY A 83 14.23 7.67 0.07
CA GLY A 83 12.79 7.42 0.25
C GLY A 83 12.26 6.34 -0.69
N ASN A 84 12.61 6.43 -1.98
CA ASN A 84 12.25 5.42 -2.98
C ASN A 84 12.79 4.04 -2.57
N ALA A 85 14.09 3.94 -2.30
CA ALA A 85 14.71 2.68 -1.90
C ALA A 85 14.08 2.10 -0.60
N TYR A 86 13.71 2.95 0.35
CA TYR A 86 13.03 2.53 1.58
C TYR A 86 11.66 1.92 1.28
N VAL A 87 10.84 2.61 0.49
CA VAL A 87 9.50 2.14 0.09
C VAL A 87 9.59 0.87 -0.74
N GLU A 88 10.51 0.80 -1.71
CA GLU A 88 10.70 -0.37 -2.58
C GLU A 88 11.07 -1.61 -1.75
N ASN A 89 12.07 -1.49 -0.88
CA ASN A 89 12.50 -2.59 -0.01
C ASN A 89 11.39 -3.07 0.94
N PHE A 90 10.64 -2.13 1.53
CA PHE A 90 9.52 -2.47 2.41
C PHE A 90 8.43 -3.22 1.63
N ALA A 91 8.02 -2.69 0.48
CA ALA A 91 6.97 -3.26 -0.34
C ALA A 91 7.33 -4.68 -0.83
N LEU A 92 8.57 -4.86 -1.31
CA LEU A 92 9.09 -6.15 -1.75
C LEU A 92 9.16 -7.17 -0.61
N LYS A 93 9.55 -6.75 0.61
CA LYS A 93 9.55 -7.64 1.78
C LYS A 93 8.16 -8.17 2.11
N VAL A 94 7.13 -7.31 2.04
CA VAL A 94 5.73 -7.72 2.26
C VAL A 94 5.26 -8.66 1.14
N PHE A 95 5.60 -8.34 -0.12
CA PHE A 95 5.28 -9.18 -1.28
C PHE A 95 5.89 -10.58 -1.17
N VAL A 96 7.22 -10.67 -0.96
CA VAL A 96 7.95 -11.94 -0.85
C VAL A 96 7.45 -12.75 0.34
N GLY A 97 7.11 -12.11 1.44
CA GLY A 97 6.49 -12.78 2.59
C GLY A 97 5.16 -13.47 2.23
N ALA A 98 4.30 -12.82 1.46
CA ALA A 98 3.04 -13.40 1.00
C ALA A 98 3.26 -14.49 -0.05
N ASP A 99 4.18 -14.26 -0.99
CA ASP A 99 4.51 -15.20 -2.07
C ASP A 99 5.12 -16.50 -1.54
N ASN A 100 5.98 -16.43 -0.53
CA ASN A 100 6.54 -17.62 0.11
C ASN A 100 5.47 -18.47 0.83
N GLU A 101 4.52 -17.83 1.51
CA GLU A 101 3.39 -18.55 2.14
C GLU A 101 2.54 -19.25 1.08
N ASP A 102 2.29 -18.59 -0.04
CA ASP A 102 1.48 -19.13 -1.13
C ASP A 102 2.17 -20.30 -1.84
N ARG A 103 3.42 -20.12 -2.27
CA ARG A 103 4.20 -21.16 -2.98
C ARG A 103 4.45 -22.41 -2.13
N THR A 104 4.51 -22.27 -0.81
CA THR A 104 4.66 -23.43 0.09
C THR A 104 3.33 -24.15 0.38
N GLY A 105 2.23 -23.76 -0.29
CA GLY A 105 0.90 -24.32 -0.07
C GLY A 105 0.30 -23.96 1.29
N LYS A 106 0.83 -22.91 1.94
CA LYS A 106 0.41 -22.45 3.27
C LYS A 106 -0.41 -21.15 3.20
N ALA A 107 -0.97 -20.85 2.03
CA ALA A 107 -1.81 -19.67 1.85
C ALA A 107 -2.99 -19.69 2.83
N THR A 108 -3.20 -18.57 3.51
CA THR A 108 -4.34 -18.33 4.42
C THR A 108 -5.13 -17.11 3.98
N ARG A 109 -6.28 -16.86 4.63
CA ARG A 109 -6.98 -15.57 4.50
C ARG A 109 -6.06 -14.37 4.81
N ASN A 110 -5.07 -14.56 5.67
CA ASN A 110 -4.09 -13.53 5.98
C ASN A 110 -3.09 -13.31 4.83
N THR A 111 -2.70 -14.38 4.13
CA THR A 111 -1.86 -14.29 2.92
C THR A 111 -2.51 -13.43 1.84
N ALA A 112 -3.83 -13.57 1.62
CA ALA A 112 -4.58 -12.67 0.73
C ALA A 112 -4.50 -11.19 1.18
N LYS A 113 -4.64 -10.92 2.48
CA LYS A 113 -4.50 -9.55 3.04
C LYS A 113 -3.09 -9.01 2.85
N LYS A 114 -2.05 -9.84 3.02
CA LYS A 114 -0.65 -9.46 2.80
C LYS A 114 -0.39 -9.11 1.33
N PHE A 115 -0.94 -9.86 0.38
CA PHE A 115 -0.85 -9.52 -1.03
C PHE A 115 -1.54 -8.18 -1.36
N ILE A 116 -2.74 -7.92 -0.82
CA ILE A 116 -3.38 -6.59 -0.97
C ILE A 116 -2.49 -5.50 -0.39
N ALA A 117 -1.95 -5.69 0.81
CA ALA A 117 -1.05 -4.73 1.44
C ALA A 117 0.20 -4.48 0.57
N ALA A 118 0.84 -5.55 0.08
CA ALA A 118 1.98 -5.46 -0.84
C ALA A 118 1.64 -4.65 -2.09
N SER A 119 0.49 -4.90 -2.71
CA SER A 119 0.06 -4.14 -3.89
C SER A 119 -0.10 -2.65 -3.60
N ASN A 120 -0.66 -2.30 -2.43
CA ASN A 120 -0.80 -0.90 -2.02
C ASN A 120 0.57 -0.24 -1.78
N PHE A 121 1.52 -0.95 -1.16
CA PHE A 121 2.86 -0.42 -0.90
C PHE A 121 3.68 -0.26 -2.18
N LEU A 122 3.59 -1.21 -3.13
CA LEU A 122 4.24 -1.10 -4.43
C LEU A 122 3.68 0.08 -5.24
N GLU A 123 2.39 0.39 -5.13
CA GLU A 123 1.79 1.56 -5.79
C GLU A 123 2.34 2.89 -5.28
N LEU A 124 2.85 2.97 -4.03
CA LEU A 124 3.46 4.18 -3.50
C LEU A 124 4.71 4.60 -4.29
N LEU A 125 5.35 3.68 -5.01
CA LEU A 125 6.51 3.98 -5.83
C LEU A 125 6.22 4.99 -6.95
N LYS A 126 4.94 5.19 -7.30
CA LYS A 126 4.48 6.24 -8.21
C LYS A 126 4.79 7.66 -7.72
N LEU A 127 5.04 7.84 -6.42
CA LEU A 127 5.49 9.12 -5.86
C LEU A 127 6.86 9.54 -6.41
N PHE A 128 7.69 8.58 -6.80
CA PHE A 128 9.07 8.80 -7.22
C PHE A 128 9.27 8.72 -8.75
N GLY A 129 8.17 8.62 -9.51
CA GLY A 129 8.17 8.50 -10.96
C GLY A 129 7.37 7.31 -11.46
N ASP A 130 7.52 6.98 -12.74
CA ASP A 130 6.82 5.84 -13.34
C ASP A 130 7.31 4.51 -12.74
N LEU A 131 6.38 3.56 -12.61
CA LEU A 131 6.72 2.24 -12.12
C LEU A 131 7.55 1.48 -13.15
N LYS A 132 8.61 0.80 -12.67
CA LYS A 132 9.33 -0.18 -13.48
C LYS A 132 8.35 -1.28 -13.93
N PRO A 133 8.45 -1.84 -15.15
CA PRO A 133 7.55 -2.89 -15.63
C PRO A 133 7.40 -4.08 -14.65
N GLU A 134 8.52 -4.51 -14.05
CA GLU A 134 8.53 -5.58 -13.05
C GLU A 134 7.67 -5.26 -11.82
N ILE A 135 7.67 -4.00 -11.37
CA ILE A 135 6.87 -3.56 -10.21
C ILE A 135 5.39 -3.54 -10.58
N GLU A 136 5.04 -3.08 -11.79
CA GLU A 136 3.66 -3.12 -12.27
C GLU A 136 3.10 -4.54 -12.35
N GLU A 137 3.91 -5.46 -12.84
CA GLU A 137 3.62 -6.89 -12.87
C GLU A 137 3.37 -7.44 -11.47
N LYS A 138 4.24 -7.13 -10.49
CA LYS A 138 4.03 -7.54 -9.09
C LYS A 138 2.75 -6.96 -8.49
N VAL A 139 2.40 -5.70 -8.81
CA VAL A 139 1.11 -5.11 -8.38
C VAL A 139 -0.06 -5.89 -8.96
N LYS A 140 -0.04 -6.20 -10.26
CA LYS A 140 -1.10 -6.98 -10.94
C LYS A 140 -1.22 -8.38 -10.33
N TYR A 141 -0.11 -9.08 -10.16
CA TYR A 141 -0.07 -10.41 -9.55
C TYR A 141 -0.60 -10.41 -8.13
N ALA A 142 -0.14 -9.49 -7.28
CA ALA A 142 -0.57 -9.42 -5.88
C ALA A 142 -2.09 -9.22 -5.78
N LYS A 143 -2.67 -8.34 -6.59
CA LYS A 143 -4.13 -8.12 -6.62
C LYS A 143 -4.88 -9.36 -7.09
N TRP A 144 -4.45 -9.97 -8.19
CA TRP A 144 -5.06 -11.18 -8.72
C TRP A 144 -5.00 -12.32 -7.69
N LYS A 145 -3.81 -12.57 -7.13
CA LYS A 145 -3.57 -13.67 -6.21
C LYS A 145 -4.33 -13.53 -4.90
N ALA A 146 -4.42 -12.30 -4.38
CA ALA A 146 -5.28 -12.03 -3.24
C ALA A 146 -6.75 -12.37 -3.52
N GLY A 147 -7.24 -12.03 -4.70
CA GLY A 147 -8.60 -12.36 -5.15
C GLY A 147 -8.84 -13.86 -5.27
N ASP A 148 -7.89 -14.59 -5.86
CA ASP A 148 -7.93 -16.04 -6.02
C ASP A 148 -7.94 -16.76 -4.66
N ILE A 149 -7.00 -16.43 -3.76
CA ILE A 149 -6.95 -16.99 -2.41
C ILE A 149 -8.25 -16.70 -1.65
N ALA A 150 -8.75 -15.45 -1.70
CA ALA A 150 -9.98 -15.08 -1.03
C ALA A 150 -11.21 -15.82 -1.59
N LYS A 151 -11.25 -16.06 -2.90
CA LYS A 151 -12.31 -16.83 -3.55
C LYS A 151 -12.28 -18.30 -3.14
N ALA A 152 -11.11 -18.94 -3.16
CA ALA A 152 -10.96 -20.32 -2.71
C ALA A 152 -11.50 -20.52 -1.29
N PHE A 153 -11.12 -19.65 -0.35
CA PHE A 153 -11.62 -19.71 1.03
C PHE A 153 -13.11 -19.39 1.19
N ARG A 154 -13.72 -18.63 0.27
CA ARG A 154 -15.16 -18.38 0.28
C ARG A 154 -15.94 -19.61 -0.20
N GLU A 155 -15.35 -20.38 -1.11
CA GLU A 155 -15.93 -21.59 -1.70
C GLU A 155 -15.57 -22.88 -0.95
N GLY A 156 -14.84 -22.78 0.16
CA GLY A 156 -14.38 -23.95 0.92
C GLY A 156 -13.29 -24.78 0.20
N ARG A 157 -12.65 -24.21 -0.82
CA ARG A 157 -11.54 -24.82 -1.55
C ARG A 157 -10.19 -24.41 -0.96
N THR A 158 -9.20 -25.28 -1.12
CA THR A 158 -7.79 -24.94 -0.86
C THR A 158 -7.27 -24.02 -1.98
N PRO A 159 -6.61 -22.89 -1.68
CA PRO A 159 -5.96 -22.06 -2.70
C PRO A 159 -4.89 -22.86 -3.44
N GLN A 160 -4.79 -22.64 -4.76
CA GLN A 160 -3.73 -23.26 -5.55
C GLN A 160 -2.42 -22.48 -5.36
N PRO A 161 -1.29 -23.12 -5.05
CA PRO A 161 0.00 -22.44 -4.97
C PRO A 161 0.37 -21.76 -6.29
N GLY A 162 1.04 -20.60 -6.22
CA GLY A 162 1.63 -19.96 -7.40
C GLY A 162 2.74 -20.81 -8.04
N PRO A 163 3.03 -20.61 -9.34
CA PRO A 163 4.05 -21.39 -10.05
C PRO A 163 5.45 -21.19 -9.44
N PRO A 164 6.33 -22.21 -9.52
CA PRO A 164 7.71 -22.08 -9.07
C PRO A 164 8.48 -21.12 -9.99
N GLY A 165 8.67 -19.87 -9.56
CA GLY A 165 9.44 -18.88 -10.32
C GLY A 165 8.89 -17.46 -10.23
N GLY A 166 7.59 -17.30 -9.99
CA GLY A 166 6.88 -16.02 -10.08
C GLY A 166 6.07 -15.99 -11.36
N LEU A 167 5.58 -14.80 -11.76
CA LEU A 167 4.88 -14.62 -13.03
C LEU A 167 5.71 -15.26 -14.15
N GLU A 168 5.28 -16.41 -14.66
CA GLU A 168 5.69 -16.85 -15.99
C GLU A 168 5.12 -15.81 -16.94
N SER A 169 6.01 -15.01 -17.51
CA SER A 169 5.71 -14.24 -18.71
C SER A 169 5.27 -15.24 -19.78
N GLU A 170 3.97 -15.27 -20.09
CA GLU A 170 3.50 -15.77 -21.39
C GLU A 170 4.05 -14.88 -22.52
#